data_AF-A0AAT9I8J2-F1
#
_entry.id   AF-A0AAT9I8J2-F1
#
_cell.length_a   1.000
_cell.length_b   1.000
_cell.length_c   1.000
_cell.angle_alpha   90.00
_cell.angle_beta   90.00
_cell.angle_gamma   90.00
#
_symmetry.space_group_name_H-M   'P 1'
#
loop_
_entity.id
_entity.type
_entity.pdbx_description
1 polymer ?
#
loop_
_entity_poly.entity_id
_entity_poly.type
_entity_poly.pdbx_seq_one_letter_code
_entity_poly.pdbx_strand_id
1 'polypeptide(L)'
;MAKQNGIIPLEGTIGNITFYKTKDGNLAREKGGVDANRIATDPAFIRTRENGAEFGRAGKAGKVLRTAFRAMLLNVRDGRMTPRLVREMVKVIKADVTNLRGQRNIIDGEAELLNGFEFNGDAPLGGSLYAPFTATIDRAAGMLTVDIPAFIPANMVAAPDGATHFKIVAAGAEIDFEAETFINGNAATPETATNAATVDVASLAINVMANSTKPLFLALGIVFYQQVNDVLYNIKNGAYNALALVAVSGTAPTP
;
A
#
# COMPACT_ATOMS: atom_id res chain seq x y z
N MET A 1 -6.73 2.49 42.74
CA MET A 1 -7.53 2.72 41.53
C MET A 1 -9.00 2.59 41.88
N ALA A 2 -9.86 3.42 41.30
CA ALA A 2 -11.31 3.31 41.52
C ALA A 2 -11.83 2.03 40.86
N LYS A 3 -12.65 1.27 41.59
CA LYS A 3 -13.23 0.00 41.14
C LYS A 3 -14.71 0.21 40.82
N GLN A 4 -15.19 -0.43 39.76
CA GLN A 4 -16.61 -0.47 39.45
C GLN A 4 -17.25 -1.69 40.11
N ASN A 5 -17.97 -1.48 41.21
CA ASN A 5 -18.56 -2.56 42.02
C ASN A 5 -20.03 -2.87 41.64
N GLY A 6 -20.54 -2.32 40.54
CA GLY A 6 -21.93 -2.53 40.09
C GLY A 6 -22.12 -3.86 39.35
N ILE A 7 -23.34 -4.40 39.41
CA ILE A 7 -23.74 -5.67 38.75
C ILE A 7 -23.69 -5.54 37.22
N ILE A 8 -23.92 -4.33 36.70
CA ILE A 8 -23.87 -4.04 35.27
C ILE A 8 -22.43 -3.64 34.91
N PRO A 9 -21.72 -4.40 34.06
CA PRO A 9 -20.42 -3.99 33.55
C PRO A 9 -20.59 -2.78 32.64
N LEU A 10 -19.76 -1.76 32.83
CA LEU A 10 -19.71 -0.56 31.99
C LEU A 10 -18.37 -0.57 31.26
N GLU A 11 -18.40 -0.26 29.96
CA GLU A 11 -17.22 -0.14 29.13
C GLU A 11 -17.35 1.12 28.28
N GLY A 12 -16.29 1.93 28.21
CA GLY A 12 -16.31 3.21 27.51
C GLY A 12 -16.27 4.41 28.47
N THR A 13 -16.61 5.60 27.97
CA THR A 13 -16.50 6.86 28.73
C THR A 13 -17.87 7.48 28.96
N ILE A 14 -18.18 7.82 30.21
CA ILE A 14 -19.37 8.57 30.61
C ILE A 14 -18.90 9.85 31.32
N GLY A 15 -19.19 11.01 30.73
CA GLY A 15 -18.68 12.29 31.23
C GLY A 15 -17.15 12.29 31.30
N ASN A 16 -16.61 12.52 32.49
CA ASN A 16 -15.17 12.53 32.76
C ASN A 16 -14.65 11.20 33.33
N ILE A 17 -15.40 10.10 33.26
CA ILE A 17 -14.96 8.80 33.79
C ILE A 17 -14.92 7.77 32.67
N THR A 18 -13.78 7.11 32.50
CA THR A 18 -13.59 5.98 31.59
C THR A 18 -13.60 4.67 32.37
N PHE A 19 -14.47 3.75 31.96
CA PHE A 19 -14.62 2.40 32.48
C PHE A 19 -13.94 1.41 31.54
N TYR A 20 -13.13 0.51 32.09
CA TYR A 20 -12.36 -0.47 31.32
C TYR A 20 -12.09 -1.73 32.15
N LYS A 21 -11.92 -2.86 31.46
CA LYS A 21 -11.69 -4.17 32.07
C LYS A 21 -10.19 -4.50 32.14
N THR A 22 -9.74 -4.97 33.30
CA THR A 22 -8.38 -5.48 33.52
C THR A 22 -8.42 -6.91 34.05
N LYS A 23 -7.26 -7.56 34.17
CA LYS A 23 -7.15 -8.88 34.81
C LYS A 23 -7.63 -8.87 36.27
N ASP A 24 -7.54 -7.71 36.94
CA ASP A 24 -7.92 -7.51 38.34
C ASP A 24 -9.37 -7.03 38.52
N GLY A 25 -10.17 -6.99 37.43
CA GLY A 25 -11.58 -6.60 37.43
C GLY A 25 -11.89 -5.30 36.67
N ASN A 26 -13.10 -4.78 36.88
CA ASN A 26 -13.59 -3.56 36.24
C ASN A 26 -13.08 -2.32 36.99
N LEU A 27 -12.37 -1.46 36.28
CA LEU A 27 -11.77 -0.24 36.82
C LEU A 27 -12.41 0.99 36.20
N ALA A 28 -12.43 2.06 36.99
CA ALA A 28 -12.80 3.39 36.56
C ALA A 28 -11.60 4.33 36.76
N ARG A 29 -11.39 5.24 35.81
CA ARG A 29 -10.44 6.35 35.96
C ARG A 29 -11.10 7.63 35.46
N GLU A 30 -10.69 8.76 36.02
CA GLU A 30 -10.99 10.03 35.36
C GLU A 30 -10.35 10.04 33.97
N LYS A 31 -10.98 10.78 33.05
CA LYS A 31 -10.52 11.01 31.70
C LYS A 31 -9.14 11.66 31.77
N GLY A 32 -8.10 10.83 31.67
CA GLY A 32 -6.72 11.28 31.56
C GLY A 32 -6.43 11.82 30.16
N GLY A 33 -5.45 12.69 30.06
CA GLY A 33 -5.01 13.29 28.80
C GLY A 33 -5.12 14.81 28.81
N VAL A 34 -4.50 15.43 27.81
CA VAL A 34 -4.55 16.88 27.63
C VAL A 34 -5.83 17.23 26.87
N ASP A 35 -6.50 18.31 27.27
CA ASP A 35 -7.71 18.79 26.60
C ASP A 35 -7.45 19.09 25.11
N ALA A 36 -8.41 18.76 24.25
CA ALA A 36 -8.27 18.95 22.80
C ALA A 36 -8.09 20.42 22.42
N ASN A 37 -8.80 21.35 23.09
CA ASN A 37 -8.62 22.78 22.85
C ASN A 37 -7.22 23.22 23.27
N ARG A 38 -6.69 22.66 24.37
CA ARG A 38 -5.32 22.94 24.78
C ARG A 38 -4.32 22.44 23.75
N ILE A 39 -4.46 21.23 23.21
CA ILE A 39 -3.60 20.75 22.11
C ILE A 39 -3.69 21.67 20.89
N ALA A 40 -4.89 22.18 20.59
CA ALA A 40 -5.14 23.07 19.44
C ALA A 40 -4.49 24.46 19.59
N THR A 41 -4.50 25.05 20.79
CA THR A 41 -4.13 26.47 21.00
C THR A 41 -2.82 26.68 21.74
N ASP A 42 -2.45 25.80 22.66
CA ASP A 42 -1.29 25.98 23.54
C ASP A 42 0.02 25.88 22.71
N PRO A 43 0.93 26.87 22.81
CA PRO A 43 2.22 26.86 22.11
C PRO A 43 3.07 25.61 22.40
N ALA A 44 2.94 25.02 23.59
CA ALA A 44 3.68 23.81 23.96
C ALA A 44 3.37 22.61 23.04
N PHE A 45 2.21 22.60 22.39
CA PHE A 45 1.76 21.51 21.51
C PHE A 45 1.99 21.78 20.02
N ILE A 46 2.73 22.83 19.65
CA ILE A 46 2.99 23.15 18.23
C ILE A 46 3.57 21.96 17.46
N ARG A 47 4.56 21.26 18.03
CA ARG A 47 5.18 20.07 17.43
C ARG A 47 4.21 18.90 17.30
N THR A 48 3.26 18.77 18.24
CA THR A 48 2.22 17.74 18.19
C THR A 48 1.26 18.02 17.03
N ARG A 49 0.87 19.28 16.83
CA ARG A 49 0.02 19.69 15.71
C ARG A 49 0.71 19.51 14.35
N GLU A 50 1.96 19.92 14.25
CA GLU A 50 2.77 19.73 13.03
C GLU A 50 2.87 18.25 12.63
N ASN A 51 3.26 17.38 13.58
CA ASN A 51 3.34 15.95 13.32
C ASN A 51 1.97 15.35 12.99
N GLY A 52 0.90 15.83 13.65
CA GLY A 52 -0.48 15.40 13.38
C GLY A 52 -0.95 15.76 11.98
N ALA A 53 -0.63 16.96 11.50
CA ALA A 53 -0.93 17.41 10.15
C ALA A 53 -0.21 16.55 9.10
N GLU A 54 1.09 16.31 9.27
CA GLU A 54 1.88 15.46 8.38
C GLU A 54 1.39 14.00 8.38
N PHE A 55 1.04 13.46 9.54
CA PHE A 55 0.48 12.11 9.64
C PHE A 55 -0.89 12.00 8.95
N GLY A 56 -1.75 13.01 9.11
CA GLY A 56 -3.03 13.10 8.40
C GLY A 56 -2.84 13.13 6.88
N ARG A 57 -1.87 13.91 6.39
CA ARG A 57 -1.52 13.98 4.97
C ARG A 57 -0.97 12.65 4.44
N ALA A 58 -0.11 11.96 5.20
CA ALA A 58 0.38 10.62 4.86
C ALA A 58 -0.77 9.60 4.78
N GLY A 59 -1.69 9.63 5.75
CA GLY A 59 -2.87 8.76 5.78
C GLY A 59 -3.78 8.98 4.56
N LYS A 60 -4.01 10.25 4.21
CA LYS A 60 -4.80 10.65 3.04
C LYS A 60 -4.16 10.17 1.74
N ALA A 61 -2.88 10.42 1.54
CA ALA A 61 -2.18 9.96 0.34
C ALA A 61 -2.09 8.43 0.24
N GLY A 62 -1.84 7.74 1.36
CA GLY A 62 -1.91 6.28 1.41
C GLY A 62 -3.29 5.73 1.07
N LYS A 63 -4.38 6.48 1.32
CA LYS A 63 -5.72 6.13 0.84
C LYS A 63 -5.85 6.32 -0.67
N VAL A 64 -5.38 7.44 -1.23
CA VAL A 64 -5.45 7.71 -2.68
C VAL A 64 -4.68 6.63 -3.46
N LEU A 65 -3.44 6.32 -3.06
CA LEU A 65 -2.63 5.26 -3.69
C LEU A 65 -3.35 3.91 -3.67
N ARG A 66 -3.90 3.49 -2.53
CA ARG A 66 -4.66 2.22 -2.45
C ARG A 66 -5.93 2.25 -3.28
N THR A 67 -6.56 3.41 -3.43
CA THR A 67 -7.76 3.56 -4.26
C THR A 67 -7.40 3.40 -5.74
N ALA A 68 -6.28 3.99 -6.18
CA ALA A 68 -5.76 3.83 -7.53
C ALA A 68 -5.42 2.36 -7.87
N PHE A 69 -4.92 1.58 -6.90
CA PHE A 69 -4.61 0.16 -7.09
C PHE A 69 -5.70 -0.81 -6.63
N ARG A 70 -6.93 -0.33 -6.35
CA ARG A 70 -7.99 -1.12 -5.71
C ARG A 70 -8.28 -2.43 -6.45
N ALA A 71 -8.31 -2.42 -7.78
CA ALA A 71 -8.58 -3.61 -8.59
C ALA A 71 -7.55 -4.73 -8.36
N MET A 72 -6.27 -4.39 -8.20
CA MET A 72 -5.22 -5.36 -7.88
C MET A 72 -5.31 -5.81 -6.42
N LEU A 73 -5.58 -4.87 -5.51
CA LEU A 73 -5.66 -5.14 -4.07
C LEU A 73 -6.84 -6.04 -3.67
N LEU A 74 -7.86 -6.22 -4.51
CA LEU A 74 -8.92 -7.21 -4.26
C LEU A 74 -8.36 -8.63 -4.13
N ASN A 75 -7.25 -8.91 -4.82
CA ASN A 75 -6.62 -10.22 -4.84
C ASN A 75 -5.43 -10.30 -3.88
N VAL A 76 -5.19 -9.29 -3.03
CA VAL A 76 -4.03 -9.24 -2.13
C VAL A 76 -4.50 -9.00 -0.71
N ARG A 77 -4.07 -9.85 0.23
CA ARG A 77 -4.55 -9.78 1.62
C ARG A 77 -3.42 -9.56 2.61
N ASP A 78 -3.42 -8.39 3.23
CA ASP A 78 -2.60 -8.09 4.41
C ASP A 78 -3.35 -7.13 5.34
N GLY A 79 -3.65 -7.58 6.56
CA GLY A 79 -4.37 -6.80 7.58
C GLY A 79 -3.56 -5.63 8.16
N ARG A 80 -2.24 -5.61 7.97
CA ARG A 80 -1.30 -4.56 8.38
C ARG A 80 -0.76 -3.73 7.21
N MET A 81 -1.24 -3.93 5.98
CA MET A 81 -0.77 -3.16 4.82
C MET A 81 -0.97 -1.66 5.01
N THR A 82 -2.16 -1.22 5.45
CA THR A 82 -2.45 0.20 5.64
C THR A 82 -1.47 0.89 6.61
N PRO A 83 -1.25 0.41 7.86
CA PRO A 83 -0.29 1.05 8.74
C PRO A 83 1.16 0.98 8.23
N ARG A 84 1.56 -0.08 7.51
CA ARG A 84 2.88 -0.13 6.85
C ARG A 84 3.00 0.96 5.77
N LEU A 85 1.99 1.09 4.91
CA LEU A 85 1.98 2.11 3.87
C LEU A 85 2.02 3.53 4.45
N VAL A 86 1.23 3.80 5.49
CA VAL A 86 1.24 5.11 6.15
C VAL A 86 2.61 5.41 6.76
N ARG A 87 3.30 4.41 7.34
CA ARG A 87 4.66 4.58 7.85
C ARG A 87 5.63 5.02 6.73
N GLU A 88 5.57 4.38 5.56
CA GLU A 88 6.43 4.74 4.43
C GLU A 88 6.05 6.13 3.86
N MET A 89 4.76 6.44 3.75
CA MET A 89 4.29 7.78 3.36
C MET A 89 4.78 8.88 4.31
N VAL A 90 4.84 8.61 5.62
CA VAL A 90 5.44 9.55 6.59
C VAL A 90 6.93 9.75 6.34
N LYS A 91 7.68 8.72 5.88
CA LYS A 91 9.09 8.89 5.52
C LYS A 91 9.23 9.80 4.28
N VAL A 92 8.40 9.60 3.27
CA VAL A 92 8.34 10.45 2.07
C VAL A 92 8.08 11.91 2.45
N ILE A 93 7.03 12.17 3.25
CA ILE A 93 6.73 13.53 3.72
C ILE A 93 7.90 14.12 4.51
N LYS A 94 8.63 13.31 5.27
CA LYS A 94 9.77 13.81 6.03
C LYS A 94 10.99 14.14 5.17
N ALA A 95 11.06 13.62 3.96
CA ALA A 95 12.11 13.90 2.99
C ALA A 95 11.88 15.23 2.23
N ASP A 96 10.70 15.83 2.33
CA ASP A 96 10.45 17.18 1.82
C ASP A 96 11.32 18.20 2.56
N VAL A 97 12.24 18.81 1.81
CA VAL A 97 13.18 19.85 2.25
C VAL A 97 12.73 21.26 1.86
N THR A 98 11.67 21.38 1.08
CA THR A 98 11.15 22.64 0.53
C THR A 98 10.22 23.31 1.53
N ASN A 99 9.32 22.54 2.14
CA ASN A 99 8.28 23.06 3.02
C ASN A 99 8.68 23.02 4.50
N LEU A 100 8.13 23.97 5.27
CA LEU A 100 8.28 23.99 6.72
C LEU A 100 7.58 22.78 7.37
N ARG A 101 8.03 22.44 8.58
CA ARG A 101 7.43 21.36 9.38
C ARG A 101 5.92 21.59 9.58
N GLY A 102 5.13 20.53 9.47
CA GLY A 102 3.66 20.58 9.47
C GLY A 102 3.06 20.87 8.08
N GLN A 103 3.83 21.48 7.18
CA GLN A 103 3.38 21.84 5.82
C GLN A 103 3.94 20.90 4.74
N ARG A 104 4.93 20.08 5.10
CA ARG A 104 5.55 19.09 4.20
C ARG A 104 4.58 18.16 3.51
N ASN A 105 4.84 17.84 2.25
CA ASN A 105 3.95 17.04 1.41
C ASN A 105 4.71 15.91 0.67
N ILE A 106 3.99 15.16 -0.17
CA ILE A 106 4.55 13.99 -0.89
C ILE A 106 5.10 14.37 -2.26
N ILE A 107 4.59 15.44 -2.86
CA ILE A 107 4.93 15.90 -4.21
C ILE A 107 6.34 16.50 -4.20
N ASP A 108 6.64 17.29 -3.17
CA ASP A 108 7.95 17.90 -2.89
C ASP A 108 8.85 16.98 -2.04
N GLY A 109 8.36 15.77 -1.73
CA GLY A 109 9.16 14.72 -1.10
C GLY A 109 9.69 13.74 -2.14
N GLU A 110 10.50 12.78 -1.67
CA GLU A 110 11.06 11.72 -2.52
C GLU A 110 10.06 10.55 -2.60
N ALA A 111 9.13 10.61 -3.55
CA ALA A 111 8.12 9.56 -3.74
C ALA A 111 8.75 8.19 -4.08
N GLU A 112 9.93 8.22 -4.68
CA GLU A 112 10.80 7.09 -5.02
C GLU A 112 11.16 6.25 -3.80
N LEU A 113 11.09 6.79 -2.57
CA LEU A 113 11.24 6.01 -1.34
C LEU A 113 10.16 4.93 -1.16
N LEU A 114 9.07 4.99 -1.94
CA LEU A 114 8.04 3.96 -1.98
C LEU A 114 8.39 2.79 -2.92
N ASN A 115 9.48 2.89 -3.69
CA ASN A 115 9.94 1.80 -4.53
C ASN A 115 10.30 0.58 -3.67
N GLY A 116 9.84 -0.60 -4.07
CA GLY A 116 9.94 -1.83 -3.30
C GLY A 116 8.88 -1.99 -2.20
N PHE A 117 7.88 -1.10 -2.10
CA PHE A 117 6.80 -1.30 -1.14
C PHE A 117 5.97 -2.53 -1.50
N GLU A 118 6.00 -3.53 -0.62
CA GLU A 118 5.20 -4.75 -0.71
C GLU A 118 3.79 -4.51 -0.15
N PHE A 119 2.75 -4.68 -0.97
CA PHE A 119 1.36 -4.62 -0.53
C PHE A 119 0.95 -5.86 0.28
N ASN A 120 1.64 -6.98 0.09
CA ASN A 120 1.52 -8.18 0.92
C ASN A 120 2.81 -8.44 1.70
N GLY A 121 2.81 -8.14 3.00
CA GLY A 121 3.98 -8.42 3.84
C GLY A 121 4.23 -9.92 4.07
N ASP A 122 3.21 -10.76 3.90
CA ASP A 122 3.29 -12.20 4.13
C ASP A 122 3.71 -12.98 2.86
N ALA A 123 3.57 -12.36 1.68
CA ALA A 123 3.98 -12.91 0.39
C ALA A 123 4.65 -11.83 -0.48
N PRO A 124 5.93 -11.50 -0.19
CA PRO A 124 6.66 -10.48 -0.94
C PRO A 124 6.90 -10.92 -2.39
N LEU A 125 6.95 -9.99 -3.33
CA LEU A 125 7.11 -10.29 -4.76
C LEU A 125 8.36 -11.11 -5.04
N GLY A 126 9.51 -10.72 -4.49
CA GLY A 126 10.77 -11.47 -4.65
C GLY A 126 10.78 -12.84 -3.96
N GLY A 127 9.80 -13.13 -3.10
CA GLY A 127 9.57 -14.44 -2.51
C GLY A 127 8.64 -15.33 -3.33
N SER A 128 7.82 -14.74 -4.21
CA SER A 128 6.80 -15.45 -5.01
C SER A 128 7.18 -15.61 -6.49
N LEU A 129 7.89 -14.64 -7.06
CA LEU A 129 8.33 -14.60 -8.46
C LEU A 129 9.84 -14.36 -8.53
N TYR A 130 10.59 -15.39 -8.92
CA TYR A 130 12.04 -15.33 -9.13
C TYR A 130 12.41 -15.05 -10.59
N ALA A 131 11.44 -15.05 -11.50
CA ALA A 131 11.67 -14.68 -12.89
C ALA A 131 12.18 -13.23 -12.96
N PRO A 132 13.21 -12.95 -13.77
CA PRO A 132 13.71 -11.60 -13.92
C PRO A 132 12.64 -10.72 -14.60
N PHE A 133 12.65 -9.44 -14.27
CA PHE A 133 11.83 -8.45 -14.95
C PHE A 133 12.55 -7.11 -15.00
N THR A 134 12.16 -6.28 -15.95
CA THR A 134 12.61 -4.88 -16.05
C THR A 134 11.39 -3.98 -15.98
N ALA A 135 11.35 -3.09 -15.00
CA ALA A 135 10.29 -2.11 -14.84
C ALA A 135 10.78 -0.74 -15.33
N THR A 136 10.04 -0.11 -16.24
CA THR A 136 10.38 1.18 -16.84
C THR A 136 9.20 2.14 -16.78
N ILE A 137 9.50 3.43 -16.59
CA ILE A 137 8.53 4.53 -16.64
C ILE A 137 9.06 5.54 -17.64
N ASP A 138 8.44 5.62 -18.81
CA ASP A 138 8.65 6.68 -19.79
C ASP A 138 7.60 7.77 -19.57
N ARG A 139 7.98 8.80 -18.80
CA ARG A 139 7.13 9.95 -18.52
C ARG A 139 6.77 10.73 -19.78
N ALA A 140 7.70 10.85 -20.74
CA ALA A 140 7.47 11.65 -21.93
C ALA A 140 6.37 11.03 -22.80
N ALA A 141 6.38 9.70 -22.94
CA ALA A 141 5.34 8.94 -23.63
C ALA A 141 4.10 8.68 -22.77
N GLY A 142 4.20 8.77 -21.44
CA GLY A 142 3.13 8.35 -20.53
C GLY A 142 2.99 6.83 -20.48
N MET A 143 4.10 6.10 -20.60
CA MET A 143 4.13 4.64 -20.71
C MET A 143 4.83 4.02 -19.51
N LEU A 144 4.16 3.09 -18.83
CA LEU A 144 4.74 2.29 -17.75
C LEU A 144 4.77 0.84 -18.20
N THR A 145 5.96 0.22 -18.19
CA THR A 145 6.16 -1.10 -18.78
C THR A 145 6.87 -2.04 -17.82
N VAL A 146 6.41 -3.28 -17.76
CA VAL A 146 7.14 -4.40 -17.17
C VAL A 146 7.46 -5.41 -18.26
N ASP A 147 8.74 -5.59 -18.54
CA ASP A 147 9.24 -6.59 -19.48
C ASP A 147 9.73 -7.82 -18.71
N ILE A 148 9.27 -9.00 -19.12
CA ILE A 148 9.54 -10.28 -18.47
C ILE A 148 10.12 -11.21 -19.53
N PRO A 149 11.43 -11.54 -19.48
CA PRO A 149 12.04 -12.51 -20.38
C PRO A 149 11.39 -13.88 -20.24
N ALA A 150 11.62 -14.75 -21.23
CA ALA A 150 11.15 -16.13 -21.15
C ALA A 150 11.72 -16.85 -19.91
N PHE A 151 10.89 -17.64 -19.23
CA PHE A 151 11.27 -18.31 -17.98
C PHE A 151 10.54 -19.63 -17.79
N ILE A 152 11.02 -20.47 -16.86
CA ILE A 152 10.41 -21.77 -16.53
C ILE A 152 9.73 -21.67 -15.15
N PRO A 153 8.39 -21.73 -15.06
CA PRO A 153 7.65 -21.53 -13.82
C PRO A 153 8.02 -22.51 -12.70
N ALA A 154 8.21 -23.80 -13.02
CA ALA A 154 8.58 -24.81 -12.02
C ALA A 154 9.85 -24.47 -11.21
N ASN A 155 10.75 -23.65 -11.76
CA ASN A 155 11.98 -23.23 -11.11
C ASN A 155 11.93 -21.78 -10.58
N MET A 156 11.04 -20.96 -11.14
CA MET A 156 11.07 -19.49 -10.97
C MET A 156 9.79 -18.90 -10.36
N VAL A 157 8.81 -19.74 -10.01
CA VAL A 157 7.58 -19.32 -9.33
C VAL A 157 7.41 -20.16 -8.07
N ALA A 158 7.40 -19.50 -6.91
CA ALA A 158 7.09 -20.16 -5.64
C ALA A 158 5.56 -20.25 -5.49
N ALA A 159 4.97 -21.22 -6.16
CA ALA A 159 3.54 -21.44 -6.13
C ALA A 159 3.10 -22.06 -4.78
N PRO A 160 2.02 -21.56 -4.14
CA PRO A 160 1.52 -22.13 -2.89
C PRO A 160 0.87 -23.50 -3.13
N ASP A 161 0.77 -24.31 -2.06
CA ASP A 161 0.09 -25.61 -2.14
C ASP A 161 -1.33 -25.50 -2.69
N GLY A 162 -1.61 -26.31 -3.71
CA GLY A 162 -2.87 -26.34 -4.46
C GLY A 162 -2.88 -25.46 -5.72
N ALA A 163 -1.84 -24.65 -5.95
CA ALA A 163 -1.70 -23.89 -7.18
C ALA A 163 -1.36 -24.76 -8.37
N THR A 164 -2.12 -24.56 -9.43
CA THR A 164 -1.96 -25.22 -10.73
C THR A 164 -1.60 -24.23 -11.81
N HIS A 165 -2.05 -22.99 -11.66
CA HIS A 165 -1.87 -21.90 -12.61
C HIS A 165 -1.54 -20.61 -11.87
N PHE A 166 -0.95 -19.67 -12.57
CA PHE A 166 -0.70 -18.32 -12.10
C PHE A 166 -0.91 -17.31 -13.23
N LYS A 167 -0.92 -16.04 -12.86
CA LYS A 167 -0.95 -14.91 -13.78
C LYS A 167 -0.09 -13.80 -13.22
N ILE A 168 0.73 -13.20 -14.07
CA ILE A 168 1.50 -12.02 -13.70
C ILE A 168 0.66 -10.80 -14.07
N VAL A 169 0.53 -9.87 -13.13
CA VAL A 169 -0.27 -8.66 -13.27
C VAL A 169 0.61 -7.44 -13.06
N ALA A 170 0.44 -6.43 -13.89
CA ALA A 170 1.04 -5.11 -13.70
C ALA A 170 -0.06 -4.07 -13.61
N ALA A 171 0.16 -3.04 -12.81
CA ALA A 171 -0.72 -1.89 -12.76
C ALA A 171 0.10 -0.61 -12.70
N GLY A 172 -0.35 0.40 -13.42
CA GLY A 172 0.25 1.72 -13.45
C GLY A 172 -0.74 2.76 -12.93
N ALA A 173 -0.24 3.78 -12.23
CA ALA A 173 -1.04 4.91 -11.80
C ALA A 173 -0.26 6.22 -11.84
N GLU A 174 -0.90 7.25 -12.37
CA GLU A 174 -0.56 8.65 -12.19
C GLU A 174 -1.45 9.22 -11.09
N ILE A 175 -0.88 9.89 -10.09
CA ILE A 175 -1.64 10.31 -8.90
C ILE A 175 -1.45 11.79 -8.60
N ASP A 176 -2.55 12.52 -8.51
CA ASP A 176 -2.60 13.85 -7.90
C ASP A 176 -3.00 13.71 -6.42
N PHE A 177 -2.01 13.78 -5.53
CA PHE A 177 -2.25 13.66 -4.09
C PHE A 177 -2.95 14.87 -3.47
N GLU A 178 -2.89 16.04 -4.11
CA GLU A 178 -3.56 17.25 -3.64
C GLU A 178 -5.04 17.22 -4.01
N ALA A 179 -5.33 16.92 -5.28
CA ALA A 179 -6.68 16.81 -5.82
C ALA A 179 -7.39 15.49 -5.45
N GLU A 180 -6.64 14.50 -4.95
CA GLU A 180 -7.12 13.13 -4.68
C GLU A 180 -7.65 12.40 -5.91
N THR A 181 -7.11 12.72 -7.08
CA THR A 181 -7.48 12.10 -8.36
C THR A 181 -6.35 11.25 -8.89
N PHE A 182 -6.67 10.34 -9.81
CA PHE A 182 -5.68 9.47 -10.44
C PHE A 182 -6.15 9.02 -11.82
N ILE A 183 -5.18 8.70 -12.67
CA ILE A 183 -5.37 7.92 -13.90
C ILE A 183 -4.66 6.59 -13.66
N ASN A 184 -5.32 5.48 -13.91
CA ASN A 184 -4.73 4.16 -13.70
C ASN A 184 -5.08 3.19 -14.84
N GLY A 185 -4.30 2.13 -14.92
CA GLY A 185 -4.56 1.00 -15.80
C GLY A 185 -3.86 -0.25 -15.29
N ASN A 186 -4.20 -1.39 -15.90
CA ASN A 186 -3.61 -2.66 -15.57
C ASN A 186 -3.45 -3.53 -16.82
N ALA A 187 -2.42 -4.36 -16.82
CA ALA A 187 -2.11 -5.34 -17.83
C ALA A 187 -1.78 -6.66 -17.16
N ALA A 188 -1.92 -7.78 -17.86
CA ALA A 188 -1.62 -9.08 -17.29
C ALA A 188 -1.27 -10.09 -18.37
N THR A 189 -0.51 -11.11 -17.99
CA THR A 189 -0.28 -12.29 -18.83
C THR A 189 -1.54 -13.15 -18.93
N PRO A 190 -1.60 -14.11 -19.87
CA PRO A 190 -2.57 -15.20 -19.78
C PRO A 190 -2.37 -16.03 -18.50
N GLU A 191 -3.42 -16.73 -18.07
CA GLU A 191 -3.27 -17.74 -17.02
C GLU A 191 -2.38 -18.88 -17.52
N THR A 192 -1.31 -19.18 -16.78
CA THR A 192 -0.24 -20.09 -17.19
C THR A 192 -0.02 -21.16 -16.13
N ALA A 193 0.23 -22.40 -16.55
CA ALA A 193 0.47 -23.51 -15.63
C ALA A 193 1.78 -23.34 -14.84
N THR A 194 1.81 -23.79 -13.59
CA THR A 194 2.99 -23.72 -12.69
C THR A 194 4.00 -24.85 -12.96
N ASN A 195 4.08 -25.36 -14.19
CA ASN A 195 4.84 -26.56 -14.55
C ASN A 195 6.19 -26.21 -15.21
N ALA A 196 6.86 -27.22 -15.78
CA ALA A 196 8.18 -27.07 -16.41
C ALA A 196 8.13 -26.56 -17.86
N ALA A 197 6.95 -26.17 -18.38
CA ALA A 197 6.86 -25.58 -19.71
C ALA A 197 7.40 -24.14 -19.69
N THR A 198 8.23 -23.80 -20.67
CA THR A 198 8.74 -22.43 -20.82
C THR A 198 7.59 -21.49 -21.14
N VAL A 199 7.55 -20.36 -20.42
CA VAL A 199 6.71 -19.21 -20.71
C VAL A 199 7.51 -18.27 -21.59
N ASP A 200 6.92 -17.82 -22.69
CA ASP A 200 7.54 -16.86 -23.61
C ASP A 200 7.72 -15.48 -22.97
N VAL A 201 8.51 -14.64 -23.63
CA VAL A 201 8.68 -13.24 -23.24
C VAL A 201 7.32 -12.52 -23.20
N ALA A 202 7.12 -11.69 -22.19
CA ALA A 202 5.92 -10.86 -22.04
C ALA A 202 6.30 -9.39 -21.79
N SER A 203 5.50 -8.47 -22.30
CA SER A 203 5.60 -7.05 -22.02
C SER A 203 4.23 -6.53 -21.58
N LEU A 204 4.16 -6.01 -20.36
CA LEU A 204 2.95 -5.49 -19.75
C LEU A 204 3.02 -3.97 -19.76
N ALA A 205 2.29 -3.34 -20.68
CA ALA A 205 2.27 -1.90 -20.88
C ALA A 205 1.00 -1.25 -20.30
N ILE A 206 1.17 -0.14 -19.59
CA ILE A 206 0.09 0.67 -19.03
C ILE A 206 0.30 2.12 -19.46
N ASN A 207 -0.73 2.71 -20.04
CA ASN A 207 -0.71 4.11 -20.47
C ASN A 207 -1.31 5.02 -19.39
N VAL A 208 -0.66 6.15 -19.16
CA VAL A 208 -1.12 7.30 -18.38
C VAL A 208 -0.97 8.59 -19.22
N MET A 209 -1.06 9.77 -18.62
CA MET A 209 -0.86 11.01 -19.37
C MET A 209 0.61 11.19 -19.76
N ALA A 210 0.85 11.44 -21.04
CA ALA A 210 2.15 11.83 -21.55
C ALA A 210 2.61 13.17 -20.94
N ASN A 211 3.90 13.27 -20.61
CA ASN A 211 4.51 14.43 -19.95
C ASN A 211 3.83 14.84 -18.63
N SER A 212 3.23 13.88 -17.92
CA SER A 212 2.62 14.18 -16.62
C SER A 212 3.64 14.82 -15.68
N THR A 213 3.21 15.80 -14.90
CA THR A 213 3.99 16.40 -13.81
C THR A 213 3.74 15.71 -12.47
N LYS A 214 2.82 14.74 -12.43
CA LYS A 214 2.40 14.06 -11.20
C LYS A 214 3.26 12.81 -10.94
N PRO A 215 3.33 12.34 -9.69
CA PRO A 215 3.99 11.08 -9.38
C PRO A 215 3.36 9.88 -10.11
N LEU A 216 4.22 9.02 -10.63
CA LEU A 216 3.89 7.81 -11.39
C LEU A 216 4.33 6.57 -10.59
N PHE A 217 3.45 5.59 -10.51
CA PHE A 217 3.65 4.35 -9.76
C PHE A 217 3.41 3.15 -10.66
N LEU A 218 4.39 2.24 -10.71
CA LEU A 218 4.27 0.96 -11.38
C LEU A 218 4.32 -0.17 -10.35
N ALA A 219 3.27 -0.98 -10.32
CA ALA A 219 3.16 -2.16 -9.49
C ALA A 219 3.24 -3.44 -10.34
N LEU A 220 3.88 -4.47 -9.80
CA LEU A 220 3.95 -5.82 -10.37
C LEU A 220 3.50 -6.82 -9.31
N GLY A 221 2.77 -7.84 -9.72
CA GLY A 221 2.26 -8.87 -8.84
C GLY A 221 2.08 -10.20 -9.54
N ILE A 222 1.82 -11.23 -8.74
CA ILE A 222 1.50 -12.58 -9.19
C ILE A 222 0.26 -13.08 -8.42
N VAL A 223 -0.68 -13.66 -9.17
CA VAL A 223 -1.94 -14.20 -8.66
C VAL A 223 -2.01 -15.68 -8.99
N PHE A 224 -2.39 -16.51 -8.01
CA PHE A 224 -2.42 -17.97 -8.14
C PHE A 224 -3.84 -18.52 -8.30
N TYR A 225 -3.96 -19.59 -9.08
CA TYR A 225 -5.22 -20.24 -9.42
C TYR A 225 -5.16 -21.76 -9.32
N GLN A 226 -6.29 -22.36 -8.97
CA GLN A 226 -6.53 -23.79 -8.96
C GLN A 226 -7.50 -24.12 -10.09
N GLN A 227 -7.10 -25.02 -10.97
CA GLN A 227 -7.99 -25.58 -11.98
C GLN A 227 -8.75 -26.76 -11.39
N VAL A 228 -10.08 -26.73 -11.49
CA VAL A 228 -10.96 -27.83 -11.12
C VAL A 228 -11.97 -28.00 -12.25
N ASN A 229 -11.97 -29.19 -12.88
CA ASN A 229 -12.83 -29.48 -14.04
C ASN A 229 -12.73 -28.40 -15.14
N ASP A 230 -11.50 -28.09 -15.53
CA ASP A 230 -11.16 -27.06 -16.54
C ASP A 230 -11.52 -25.60 -16.18
N VAL A 231 -12.09 -25.35 -15.01
CA VAL A 231 -12.40 -23.99 -14.53
C VAL A 231 -11.33 -23.52 -13.54
N LEU A 232 -10.83 -22.30 -13.74
CA LEU A 232 -9.84 -21.67 -12.87
C LEU A 232 -10.50 -20.88 -11.74
N TYR A 233 -10.12 -21.20 -10.51
CA TYR A 233 -10.55 -20.52 -9.30
C TYR A 233 -9.37 -19.86 -8.63
N ASN A 234 -9.53 -18.61 -8.19
CA ASN A 234 -8.48 -17.90 -7.45
C ASN A 234 -8.21 -18.62 -6.12
N ILE A 235 -6.93 -18.90 -5.85
CA ILE A 235 -6.51 -19.64 -4.66
C ILE A 235 -6.49 -18.71 -3.45
N LYS A 236 -7.11 -19.20 -2.37
CA LYS A 236 -6.94 -18.71 -0.99
C LYS A 236 -6.91 -17.19 -0.87
N ASN A 237 -8.08 -16.54 -0.87
CA ASN A 237 -8.36 -15.19 -0.33
C ASN A 237 -7.30 -14.06 -0.49
N GLY A 238 -6.36 -14.16 -1.44
CA GLY A 238 -5.25 -13.23 -1.62
C GLY A 238 -4.07 -13.36 -0.66
N ALA A 239 -4.00 -14.39 0.20
CA ALA A 239 -2.93 -14.50 1.21
C ALA A 239 -1.52 -14.72 0.62
N TYR A 240 -1.43 -15.42 -0.52
CA TYR A 240 -0.15 -15.79 -1.17
C TYR A 240 0.15 -14.96 -2.42
N ASN A 241 -0.79 -14.10 -2.82
CA ASN A 241 -0.62 -13.25 -3.98
C ASN A 241 0.30 -12.10 -3.59
N ALA A 242 1.32 -11.86 -4.42
CA ALA A 242 2.25 -10.77 -4.22
C ALA A 242 1.84 -9.57 -5.08
N LEU A 243 2.13 -8.38 -4.57
CA LEU A 243 2.04 -7.13 -5.32
C LEU A 243 3.03 -6.16 -4.68
N ALA A 244 3.93 -5.59 -5.48
CA ALA A 244 4.91 -4.63 -5.02
C ALA A 244 4.97 -3.43 -5.98
N LEU A 245 5.31 -2.25 -5.45
CA LEU A 245 5.78 -1.15 -6.28
C LEU A 245 7.19 -1.49 -6.80
N VAL A 246 7.36 -1.61 -8.11
CA VAL A 246 8.61 -2.00 -8.76
C VAL A 246 9.33 -0.85 -9.47
N ALA A 247 8.59 0.22 -9.77
CA ALA A 247 9.16 1.49 -10.18
C ALA A 247 8.26 2.62 -9.69
N VAL A 248 8.89 3.71 -9.27
CA VAL A 248 8.22 4.94 -8.90
C VAL A 248 9.02 6.08 -9.53
N SER A 249 8.31 7.04 -10.11
CA SER A 249 8.90 8.30 -10.57
C SER A 249 8.12 9.42 -9.90
N GLY A 250 8.80 10.25 -9.12
CA GLY A 250 8.25 11.37 -8.37
C GLY A 250 7.77 12.48 -9.29
N THR A 251 7.82 13.73 -8.85
CA THR A 251 7.54 14.84 -9.76
C THR A 251 8.76 15.15 -10.62
N ALA A 252 8.54 15.59 -11.86
CA ALA A 252 9.65 16.13 -12.63
C ALA A 252 10.20 17.36 -11.87
N PRO A 253 11.52 17.52 -11.72
CA PRO A 253 12.06 18.72 -11.11
C PRO A 253 11.53 19.93 -11.86
N THR A 254 10.98 20.90 -11.12
CA THR A 254 10.68 22.21 -11.69
C THR A 254 12.01 22.80 -12.18
N PRO A 255 12.11 23.21 -13.45
CA PRO A 255 13.33 23.80 -13.99
C PRO A 255 13.68 25.13 -13.32
#